data_AF-A0A522EXQ9-F1
#
_entry.id   AF-A0A522EXQ9-F1
#
_cell.length_a   1.000
_cell.length_b   1.000
_cell.length_c   1.000
_cell.angle_alpha   90.00
_cell.angle_beta   90.00
_cell.angle_gamma   90.00
#
_symmetry.space_group_name_H-M   'P 1'
#
loop_
_entity.id
_entity.type
_entity.pdbx_description
1 polymer ?
#
loop_
_entity_poly.entity_id
_entity_poly.type
_entity_poly.pdbx_seq_one_letter_code
_entity_poly.pdbx_strand_id
1 'polypeptide(L)'
;MVKLKIDNNDFEVQEGLTILNVARSAGFSIPNLCHKDGLPHYSSCMVCMVKDKRTDSFVPSCSALVQDGMEIDISGEEVVSIRRKAIELLLSEHRAECEAPCKVVCPAGYNIPLMNRYLQSNDFDSAINLSLSELKTHEIYCIKCPGYCENACRRKKIDVQVSIRNIQLFISQSVNKDKTVFDSADAKENPESVSDEKVRSDKSLKRFTSRIGKLETVELQEWLKECYGEGKRFSEITDLHTAGIEAESCMHCDCRAVDNCRLRDLADTMSVKDPRGKLVNSPIVKKINKNTGLIFENAKCIKCGLCVRLCEDSNEEPALCFIYRGFVSIISEPLTEEFNNILKTKSNEVIEICPTGALSKLK
;
A
#
# COMPACT_ATOMS: atom_id res chain seq x y z
N MET A 1 -30.14 -28.06 -10.29
CA MET A 1 -29.37 -27.93 -9.04
C MET A 1 -28.14 -28.81 -9.19
N VAL A 2 -26.98 -28.31 -8.79
CA VAL A 2 -25.66 -28.94 -8.95
C VAL A 2 -25.17 -29.38 -7.59
N LYS A 3 -24.71 -30.64 -7.51
CA LYS A 3 -24.11 -31.18 -6.29
C LYS A 3 -22.58 -31.14 -6.40
N LEU A 4 -21.92 -30.65 -5.37
CA LEU A 4 -20.46 -30.60 -5.28
C LEU A 4 -20.00 -30.78 -3.85
N LYS A 5 -18.71 -31.10 -3.70
CA LYS A 5 -18.02 -31.14 -2.41
C LYS A 5 -16.99 -30.03 -2.31
N ILE A 6 -16.91 -29.37 -1.16
CA ILE A 6 -15.83 -28.42 -0.82
C ILE A 6 -15.24 -28.85 0.53
N ASP A 7 -13.95 -29.19 0.55
CA ASP A 7 -13.26 -29.70 1.75
C ASP A 7 -14.06 -30.80 2.49
N ASN A 8 -14.56 -31.78 1.72
CA ASN A 8 -15.38 -32.92 2.16
C ASN A 8 -16.80 -32.59 2.66
N ASN A 9 -17.27 -31.35 2.52
CA ASN A 9 -18.65 -30.96 2.83
C ASN A 9 -19.49 -30.94 1.56
N ASP A 10 -20.65 -31.59 1.58
CA ASP A 10 -21.59 -31.64 0.46
C ASP A 10 -22.43 -30.36 0.37
N PHE A 11 -22.57 -29.83 -0.86
CA PHE A 11 -23.39 -28.67 -1.17
C PHE A 11 -24.29 -28.93 -2.37
N GLU A 12 -25.46 -28.33 -2.36
CA GLU A 12 -26.38 -28.30 -3.49
C GLU A 12 -26.73 -26.85 -3.82
N VAL A 13 -26.44 -26.43 -5.04
CA VAL A 13 -26.52 -25.02 -5.45
C VAL A 13 -27.17 -24.85 -6.82
N GLN A 14 -27.52 -23.61 -7.15
CA GLN A 14 -27.99 -23.25 -8.49
C GLN A 14 -26.84 -23.30 -9.51
N GLU A 15 -27.18 -23.63 -10.75
CA GLU A 15 -26.25 -23.61 -11.88
C GLU A 15 -25.79 -22.17 -12.18
N GLY A 16 -24.59 -22.04 -12.76
CA GLY A 16 -24.03 -20.74 -13.16
C GLY A 16 -23.29 -19.97 -12.07
N LEU A 17 -23.20 -20.50 -10.84
CA LEU A 17 -22.36 -19.94 -9.79
C LEU A 17 -20.89 -20.34 -9.96
N THR A 18 -19.97 -19.44 -9.60
CA THR A 18 -18.54 -19.75 -9.53
C THR A 18 -18.22 -20.51 -8.24
N ILE A 19 -17.14 -21.30 -8.24
CA ILE A 19 -16.65 -21.99 -7.05
C ILE A 19 -16.42 -20.99 -5.90
N LEU A 20 -15.86 -19.80 -6.20
CA LEU A 20 -15.61 -18.76 -5.20
C LEU A 20 -16.91 -18.28 -4.52
N ASN A 21 -17.98 -18.07 -5.30
CA ASN A 21 -19.26 -17.59 -4.76
C ASN A 21 -19.92 -18.64 -3.86
N VAL A 22 -19.84 -19.92 -4.26
CA VAL A 22 -20.36 -21.04 -3.46
C VAL A 22 -19.56 -21.20 -2.17
N ALA A 23 -18.23 -21.21 -2.26
CA ALA A 23 -17.35 -21.30 -1.10
C ALA A 23 -17.62 -20.18 -0.08
N ARG A 24 -17.75 -18.92 -0.54
CA ARG A 24 -18.08 -17.77 0.32
C ARG A 24 -19.44 -17.92 0.99
N SER A 25 -20.46 -18.35 0.25
CA SER A 25 -21.81 -18.55 0.78
C SER A 25 -21.87 -19.66 1.83
N ALA A 26 -20.96 -20.63 1.72
CA ALA A 26 -20.76 -21.72 2.68
C ALA A 26 -19.86 -21.33 3.87
N GLY A 27 -19.37 -20.08 3.95
CA GLY A 27 -18.52 -19.60 5.04
C GLY A 27 -17.03 -19.88 4.86
N PHE A 28 -16.60 -20.42 3.73
CA PHE A 28 -15.19 -20.60 3.41
C PHE A 28 -14.56 -19.32 2.84
N SER A 29 -13.30 -19.09 3.18
CA SER A 29 -12.51 -17.97 2.66
C SER A 29 -11.48 -18.44 1.64
N ILE A 30 -11.67 -18.05 0.37
CA ILE A 30 -10.67 -18.24 -0.68
C ILE A 30 -10.01 -16.89 -0.99
N PRO A 31 -8.69 -16.76 -0.82
CA PRO A 31 -7.99 -15.50 -1.03
C PRO A 31 -8.02 -15.10 -2.50
N ASN A 32 -8.06 -13.78 -2.74
CA ASN A 32 -8.08 -13.22 -4.09
C ASN A 32 -7.55 -11.77 -4.03
N LEU A 33 -7.00 -11.30 -5.15
CA LEU A 33 -6.54 -9.91 -5.31
C LEU A 33 -7.27 -9.20 -6.46
N CYS A 34 -7.48 -9.88 -7.59
CA CYS A 34 -8.12 -9.30 -8.77
C CYS A 34 -9.65 -9.50 -8.85
N HIS A 35 -10.26 -10.19 -7.88
CA HIS A 35 -11.71 -10.38 -7.86
C HIS A 35 -12.40 -9.28 -7.05
N LYS A 36 -13.52 -8.77 -7.56
CA LYS A 36 -14.43 -7.85 -6.87
C LYS A 36 -15.83 -8.12 -7.38
N ASP A 37 -16.78 -8.20 -6.46
CA ASP A 37 -18.18 -8.46 -6.81
C ASP A 37 -18.74 -7.28 -7.60
N GLY A 38 -19.57 -7.57 -8.60
CA GLY A 38 -20.10 -6.58 -9.54
C GLY A 38 -19.20 -6.25 -10.74
N LEU A 39 -17.95 -6.75 -10.78
CA LEU A 39 -17.07 -6.58 -11.95
C LEU A 39 -16.90 -7.90 -12.74
N PRO A 40 -16.69 -7.84 -14.06
CA PRO A 40 -16.38 -9.01 -14.89
C PRO A 40 -15.16 -9.79 -14.39
N HIS A 41 -15.09 -11.10 -14.61
CA HIS A 41 -13.93 -11.89 -14.21
C HIS A 41 -12.71 -11.63 -15.12
N TYR A 42 -11.50 -11.70 -14.55
CA TYR A 42 -10.23 -11.49 -15.29
C TYR A 42 -9.15 -12.54 -14.98
N SER A 43 -9.19 -13.16 -13.80
CA SER A 43 -8.32 -14.27 -13.38
C SER A 43 -6.80 -14.04 -13.59
N SER A 44 -6.27 -12.83 -13.30
CA SER A 44 -4.84 -12.55 -13.47
C SER A 44 -3.97 -12.88 -12.25
N CYS A 45 -4.50 -12.75 -11.02
CA CYS A 45 -3.66 -12.89 -9.83
C CYS A 45 -3.35 -14.34 -9.45
N MET A 46 -4.17 -15.30 -9.89
CA MET A 46 -4.08 -16.75 -9.57
C MET A 46 -4.06 -17.11 -8.08
N VAL A 47 -4.31 -16.17 -7.17
CA VAL A 47 -4.37 -16.42 -5.72
C VAL A 47 -5.59 -17.26 -5.33
N CYS A 48 -6.64 -17.26 -6.14
CA CYS A 48 -7.88 -17.99 -5.89
C CYS A 48 -7.84 -19.45 -6.37
N MET A 49 -6.66 -19.99 -6.70
CA MET A 49 -6.50 -21.37 -7.15
C MET A 49 -7.08 -22.36 -6.15
N VAL A 50 -7.78 -23.36 -6.66
CA VAL A 50 -8.30 -24.53 -5.94
C VAL A 50 -8.01 -25.78 -6.77
N LYS A 51 -8.05 -26.95 -6.15
CA LYS A 51 -7.83 -28.22 -6.86
C LYS A 51 -9.15 -28.97 -6.98
N ASP A 52 -9.53 -29.38 -8.19
CA ASP A 52 -10.59 -30.37 -8.38
C ASP A 52 -9.96 -31.76 -8.28
N LYS A 53 -10.22 -32.47 -7.19
CA LYS A 53 -9.65 -33.79 -6.90
C LYS A 53 -10.10 -34.85 -7.89
N ARG A 54 -11.26 -34.67 -8.53
CA ARG A 54 -11.80 -35.64 -9.50
C ARG A 54 -11.01 -35.61 -10.81
N THR A 55 -10.62 -34.42 -11.26
CA THR A 55 -9.88 -34.23 -12.51
C THR A 55 -8.37 -34.06 -12.29
N ASP A 56 -7.93 -34.00 -11.03
CA ASP A 56 -6.56 -33.69 -10.61
C ASP A 56 -6.03 -32.37 -11.21
N SER A 57 -6.92 -31.39 -11.39
CA SER A 57 -6.61 -30.12 -12.06
C SER A 57 -6.75 -28.92 -11.13
N PHE A 58 -5.91 -27.90 -11.35
CA PHE A 58 -6.03 -26.63 -10.65
C PHE A 58 -6.84 -25.64 -11.47
N VAL A 59 -7.82 -25.01 -10.83
CA VAL A 59 -8.72 -24.06 -11.48
C VAL A 59 -8.85 -22.76 -10.67
N PRO A 60 -8.99 -21.61 -11.34
CA PRO A 60 -9.29 -20.34 -10.66
C PRO A 60 -10.72 -20.35 -10.15
N SER A 61 -10.92 -20.41 -8.84
CA SER A 61 -12.27 -20.44 -8.26
C SER A 61 -13.12 -19.21 -8.60
N CYS A 62 -12.49 -18.06 -8.91
CA CYS A 62 -13.21 -16.83 -9.24
C CYS A 62 -13.89 -16.85 -10.62
N SER A 63 -13.49 -17.74 -11.53
CA SER A 63 -14.07 -17.85 -12.87
C SER A 63 -14.58 -19.25 -13.22
N ALA A 64 -14.07 -20.30 -12.57
CA ALA A 64 -14.57 -21.65 -12.77
C ALA A 64 -16.00 -21.79 -12.24
N LEU A 65 -16.91 -22.23 -13.11
CA LEU A 65 -18.29 -22.54 -12.76
C LEU A 65 -18.38 -23.89 -12.06
N VAL A 66 -19.31 -24.00 -11.11
CA VAL A 66 -19.61 -25.28 -10.47
C VAL A 66 -20.25 -26.25 -11.47
N GLN A 67 -19.81 -27.51 -11.42
CA GLN A 67 -20.35 -28.61 -12.21
C GLN A 67 -20.73 -29.76 -11.29
N ASP A 68 -21.68 -30.58 -11.72
CA ASP A 68 -22.17 -31.70 -10.93
C ASP A 68 -21.06 -32.73 -10.69
N GLY A 69 -20.94 -33.18 -9.44
CA GLY A 69 -19.94 -34.13 -9.00
C GLY A 69 -18.52 -33.56 -8.82
N MET A 70 -18.33 -32.24 -8.84
CA MET A 70 -17.02 -31.64 -8.50
C MET A 70 -16.62 -31.93 -7.05
N GLU A 71 -15.32 -32.18 -6.82
CA GLU A 71 -14.74 -32.34 -5.49
C GLU A 71 -13.59 -31.35 -5.31
N ILE A 72 -13.89 -30.19 -4.72
CA ILE A 72 -12.98 -29.06 -4.62
C ILE A 72 -12.21 -29.09 -3.30
N ASP A 73 -10.89 -29.08 -3.40
CA ASP A 73 -9.96 -28.83 -2.32
C ASP A 73 -9.55 -27.34 -2.32
N ILE A 74 -9.74 -26.67 -1.18
CA ILE A 74 -9.39 -25.27 -1.02
C ILE A 74 -8.28 -25.03 0.02
N SER A 75 -7.94 -26.04 0.82
CA SER A 75 -7.05 -25.92 1.99
C SER A 75 -5.87 -26.89 1.98
N GLY A 76 -5.86 -27.86 1.07
CA GLY A 76 -4.80 -28.85 0.91
C GLY A 76 -3.43 -28.23 0.62
N GLU A 77 -2.38 -28.96 0.99
CA GLU A 77 -1.00 -28.48 0.93
C GLU A 77 -0.59 -28.04 -0.50
N GLU A 78 -1.00 -28.79 -1.52
CA GLU A 78 -0.72 -28.44 -2.91
C GLU A 78 -1.39 -27.13 -3.32
N VAL A 79 -2.63 -26.90 -2.89
CA VAL A 79 -3.38 -25.66 -3.15
C VAL A 79 -2.68 -24.48 -2.49
N VAL A 80 -2.33 -24.62 -1.21
CA VAL A 80 -1.60 -23.58 -0.48
C VAL A 80 -0.24 -23.30 -1.13
N SER A 81 0.48 -24.34 -1.56
CA SER A 81 1.76 -24.22 -2.26
C SER A 81 1.64 -23.44 -3.57
N ILE A 82 0.63 -23.72 -4.40
CA ILE A 82 0.39 -22.98 -5.65
C ILE A 82 0.02 -21.52 -5.37
N ARG A 83 -0.81 -21.25 -4.37
CA ARG A 83 -1.17 -19.88 -3.98
C ARG A 83 0.06 -19.09 -3.49
N ARG A 84 0.96 -19.72 -2.72
CA ARG A 84 2.25 -19.12 -2.33
C ARG A 84 3.08 -18.76 -3.56
N LYS A 85 3.23 -19.68 -4.52
CA LYS A 85 3.96 -19.42 -5.78
C LYS A 85 3.34 -18.29 -6.59
N ALA A 86 2.01 -18.18 -6.62
CA ALA A 86 1.33 -17.06 -7.28
C ALA A 86 1.71 -15.72 -6.62
N ILE A 87 1.70 -15.65 -5.29
CA ILE A 87 2.13 -14.44 -4.56
C ILE A 87 3.61 -14.16 -4.78
N GLU A 88 4.49 -15.17 -4.74
CA GLU A 88 5.92 -15.02 -5.04
C GLU A 88 6.16 -14.43 -6.43
N LEU A 89 5.40 -14.88 -7.44
CA LEU A 89 5.48 -14.35 -8.79
C LEU A 89 5.01 -12.89 -8.86
N LEU A 90 3.88 -12.55 -8.23
CA LEU A 90 3.42 -11.16 -8.14
C LEU A 90 4.46 -10.27 -7.44
N LEU A 91 5.05 -10.77 -6.34
CA LEU A 91 6.11 -10.08 -5.61
C LEU A 91 7.42 -9.98 -6.42
N SER A 92 7.66 -10.87 -7.38
CA SER A 92 8.87 -10.81 -8.20
C SER A 92 8.87 -9.59 -9.14
N GLU A 93 7.71 -9.18 -9.66
CA GLU A 93 7.56 -7.95 -10.46
C GLU A 93 7.25 -6.71 -9.59
N HIS A 94 6.61 -6.91 -8.43
CA HIS A 94 6.24 -5.82 -7.52
C HIS A 94 7.47 -5.20 -6.86
N ARG A 95 7.77 -3.95 -7.23
CA ARG A 95 8.84 -3.12 -6.67
C ARG A 95 8.24 -2.00 -5.82
N ALA A 96 8.03 -2.29 -4.54
CA ALA A 96 7.60 -1.31 -3.56
C ALA A 96 8.52 -1.31 -2.34
N GLU A 97 8.71 -0.15 -1.74
CA GLU A 97 9.24 -0.03 -0.39
C GLU A 97 8.02 0.06 0.53
N CYS A 98 7.65 -1.02 1.23
CA CYS A 98 6.44 -0.97 2.07
C CYS A 98 6.57 0.07 3.19
N GLU A 99 7.77 0.19 3.77
CA GLU A 99 8.09 1.14 4.82
C GLU A 99 9.34 1.92 4.44
N ALA A 100 9.28 3.24 4.42
CA ALA A 100 10.45 4.05 4.05
C ALA A 100 11.64 3.79 4.99
N PRO A 101 12.89 3.88 4.47
CA PRO A 101 14.08 3.71 5.28
C PRO A 101 14.11 4.61 6.51
N CYS A 102 13.62 5.86 6.39
CA CYS A 102 13.58 6.82 7.49
C CYS A 102 12.66 6.37 8.65
N LYS A 103 11.56 5.66 8.36
CA LYS A 103 10.67 5.06 9.37
C LYS A 103 11.35 3.85 10.03
N VAL A 104 11.90 2.95 9.22
CA VAL A 104 12.49 1.68 9.67
C VAL A 104 13.67 1.90 10.61
N VAL A 105 14.53 2.88 10.32
CA VAL A 105 15.72 3.18 11.16
C VAL A 105 15.42 4.10 12.34
N CYS A 106 14.21 4.66 12.44
CA CYS A 106 13.85 5.57 13.52
C CYS A 106 13.66 4.79 14.83
N PRO A 107 14.48 5.03 15.87
CA PRO A 107 14.35 4.29 17.14
C PRO A 107 13.04 4.59 17.88
N ALA A 108 12.50 5.80 17.70
CA ALA A 108 11.20 6.18 18.22
C ALA A 108 10.02 5.65 17.38
N GLY A 109 10.31 5.22 16.15
CA GLY A 109 9.29 4.75 15.22
C GLY A 109 8.38 5.85 14.69
N TYR A 110 8.87 7.09 14.48
CA TYR A 110 8.06 8.19 13.93
C TYR A 110 7.61 7.95 12.48
N ASN A 111 6.35 8.26 12.14
CA ASN A 111 5.81 8.22 10.79
C ASN A 111 6.24 9.42 9.95
N ILE A 112 7.55 9.52 9.74
CA ILE A 112 8.21 10.58 8.97
C ILE A 112 7.59 10.78 7.57
N PRO A 113 7.28 9.74 6.79
CA PRO A 113 6.67 9.95 5.47
C PRO A 113 5.29 10.60 5.52
N LEU A 114 4.45 10.21 6.50
CA LEU A 114 3.14 10.83 6.65
C LEU A 114 3.25 12.26 7.17
N MET A 115 4.15 12.52 8.13
CA MET A 115 4.45 13.87 8.62
C MET A 115 4.87 14.81 7.47
N ASN A 116 5.81 14.39 6.62
CA ASN A 116 6.25 15.21 5.50
C ASN A 116 5.11 15.49 4.50
N ARG A 117 4.20 14.53 4.28
CA ARG A 117 3.01 14.76 3.45
C ARG A 117 2.10 15.83 4.04
N TYR A 118 1.81 15.77 5.33
CA TYR A 118 1.00 16.80 6.01
C TYR A 118 1.64 18.20 5.94
N LEU A 119 2.95 18.28 6.19
CA LEU A 119 3.68 19.55 6.10
C LEU A 119 3.65 20.12 4.68
N GLN A 120 3.88 19.28 3.67
CA GLN A 120 3.83 19.68 2.27
C GLN A 120 2.45 20.17 1.83
N SER A 121 1.38 19.58 2.35
CA SER A 121 0.00 20.00 2.04
C SER A 121 -0.47 21.19 2.89
N ASN A 122 0.41 21.78 3.70
CA ASN A 122 0.13 22.82 4.69
C ASN A 122 -0.92 22.41 5.75
N ASP A 123 -1.13 21.11 5.95
CA ASP A 123 -1.95 20.54 7.02
C ASP A 123 -1.12 20.42 8.30
N PHE A 124 -0.75 21.58 8.84
CA PHE A 124 0.16 21.66 9.98
C PHE A 124 -0.43 21.04 11.26
N ASP A 125 -1.74 21.17 11.46
CA ASP A 125 -2.44 20.60 12.61
C ASP A 125 -2.31 19.08 12.62
N SER A 126 -2.53 18.42 11.48
CA SER A 126 -2.35 16.97 11.38
C SER A 126 -0.89 16.55 11.56
N ALA A 127 0.08 17.34 11.07
CA ALA A 127 1.51 17.08 11.28
C ALA A 127 1.88 17.15 12.77
N ILE A 128 1.39 18.17 13.48
CA ILE A 128 1.60 18.36 14.92
C ILE A 128 0.96 17.21 15.69
N ASN A 129 -0.32 16.93 15.44
CA ASN A 129 -1.07 15.87 16.12
C ASN A 129 -0.41 14.50 15.92
N LEU A 130 0.05 14.20 14.69
CA LEU A 130 0.80 12.98 14.41
C LEU A 130 2.07 12.90 15.27
N SER A 131 2.91 13.94 15.25
CA SER A 131 4.16 13.97 16.03
C SER A 131 3.89 13.77 17.53
N LEU A 132 2.88 14.44 18.07
CA LEU A 132 2.50 14.34 19.49
C LEU A 132 2.00 12.95 19.87
N SER A 133 1.15 12.34 19.04
CA SER A 133 0.63 10.99 19.28
C SER A 133 1.74 9.92 19.32
N GLU A 134 2.89 10.19 18.70
CA GLU A 134 4.04 9.29 18.65
C GLU A 134 5.07 9.55 19.78
N LEU A 135 4.85 10.58 20.63
CA LEU A 135 5.70 10.83 21.80
C LEU A 135 5.34 9.86 22.93
N LYS A 136 6.32 9.07 23.38
CA LYS A 136 6.13 8.11 24.48
C LYS A 136 6.24 8.72 25.88
N THR A 137 7.06 9.76 26.05
CA THR A 137 7.44 10.27 27.39
C THR A 137 7.43 11.80 27.47
N HIS A 138 6.56 12.50 26.75
CA HIS A 138 6.52 13.98 26.64
C HIS A 138 7.82 14.65 26.11
N GLU A 139 8.95 13.94 26.08
CA GLU A 139 10.21 14.33 25.46
C GLU A 139 10.35 13.71 24.08
N ILE A 140 10.83 14.50 23.11
CA ILE A 140 11.12 14.00 21.76
C ILE A 140 12.48 13.29 21.71
N TYR A 141 12.49 12.10 21.11
CA TYR A 141 13.71 11.29 20.95
C TYR A 141 14.79 12.02 20.13
N CYS A 142 14.37 12.91 19.23
CA CYS A 142 15.22 13.62 18.28
C CYS A 142 16.31 14.48 18.94
N ILE A 143 16.10 14.96 20.18
CA ILE A 143 17.08 15.80 20.90
C ILE A 143 18.44 15.09 21.01
N LYS A 144 18.42 13.81 21.41
CA LYS A 144 19.63 12.99 21.62
C LYS A 144 19.93 12.08 20.42
N CYS A 145 19.15 12.17 19.35
CA CYS A 145 19.27 11.32 18.18
C CYS A 145 20.36 11.82 17.22
N PRO A 146 21.25 10.95 16.72
CA PRO A 146 22.28 11.30 15.72
C PRO A 146 21.75 11.41 14.27
N GLY A 147 20.42 11.50 14.07
CA GLY A 147 19.84 11.65 12.73
C GLY A 147 19.84 10.37 11.88
N TYR A 148 19.45 9.23 12.45
CA TYR A 148 19.36 7.96 11.69
C TYR A 148 18.49 8.07 10.43
N CYS A 149 17.35 8.75 10.53
CA CYS A 149 16.42 8.96 9.43
C CYS A 149 17.05 9.74 8.26
N GLU A 150 17.83 10.78 8.58
CA GLU A 150 18.58 11.60 7.64
C GLU A 150 19.70 10.80 6.95
N ASN A 151 20.41 9.97 7.71
CA ASN A 151 21.44 9.09 7.18
C ASN A 151 20.89 8.01 6.22
N ALA A 152 19.69 7.50 6.48
CA ALA A 152 19.01 6.53 5.64
C ALA A 152 18.19 7.16 4.50
N CYS A 153 18.10 8.49 4.44
CA CYS A 153 17.26 9.18 3.47
C CYS A 153 17.75 8.92 2.04
N ARG A 154 16.86 8.41 1.18
CA ARG A 154 17.22 8.08 -0.21
C ARG A 154 17.63 9.30 -1.03
N ARG A 155 17.14 10.50 -0.68
CA ARG A 155 17.44 11.75 -1.38
C ARG A 155 18.92 12.12 -1.31
N LYS A 156 19.62 11.67 -0.26
CA LYS A 156 21.07 11.81 -0.10
C LYS A 156 21.90 11.22 -1.25
N LYS A 157 21.33 10.29 -2.02
CA LYS A 157 21.98 9.71 -3.22
C LYS A 157 21.94 10.63 -4.43
N ILE A 158 21.14 11.69 -4.38
CA ILE A 158 20.95 12.67 -5.44
C ILE A 158 21.71 13.93 -5.07
N ASP A 159 21.36 14.52 -3.92
CA ASP A 159 21.94 15.75 -3.42
C ASP A 159 22.12 15.70 -1.88
N VAL A 160 21.18 16.27 -1.13
CA VAL A 160 21.21 16.39 0.34
C VAL A 160 19.93 15.79 0.91
N GLN A 161 20.04 15.05 2.01
CA GLN A 161 18.91 14.49 2.72
C GLN A 161 17.92 15.55 3.19
N VAL A 162 16.63 15.21 3.30
CA VAL A 162 15.63 16.08 3.95
C VAL A 162 15.98 16.27 5.42
N SER A 163 15.87 17.50 5.95
CA SER A 163 16.17 17.87 7.34
C SER A 163 15.11 17.36 8.36
N ILE A 164 14.82 16.06 8.32
CA ILE A 164 13.76 15.38 9.09
C ILE A 164 13.92 15.61 10.59
N ARG A 165 15.15 15.56 11.12
CA ARG A 165 15.41 15.74 12.55
C ARG A 165 15.05 17.15 12.99
N ASN A 166 15.42 18.15 12.18
CA ASN A 166 15.20 19.56 12.51
C ASN A 166 13.72 19.93 12.42
N ILE A 167 12.99 19.38 11.44
CA ILE A 167 11.52 19.47 11.38
C ILE A 167 10.88 18.95 12.68
N GLN A 168 11.25 17.74 13.09
CA GLN A 168 10.70 17.11 14.30
C GLN A 168 11.03 17.89 15.58
N LEU A 169 12.26 18.40 15.71
CA LEU A 169 12.65 19.25 16.84
C LEU A 169 11.83 20.53 16.89
N PHE A 170 11.64 21.20 15.75
CA PHE A 170 10.83 22.40 15.66
C PHE A 170 9.38 22.13 16.08
N ILE A 171 8.73 21.10 15.50
CA ILE A 171 7.34 20.75 15.83
C ILE A 171 7.18 20.52 17.34
N SER A 172 8.08 19.74 17.95
CA SER A 172 8.02 19.48 19.39
C SER A 172 8.26 20.72 20.25
N GLN A 173 9.13 21.64 19.84
CA GLN A 173 9.36 22.89 20.57
C GLN A 173 8.16 23.85 20.47
N SER A 174 7.54 23.93 19.30
CA SER A 174 6.37 24.78 19.07
C SER A 174 5.19 24.37 19.96
N VAL A 175 4.94 23.06 20.09
CA VAL A 175 3.89 22.57 20.98
C VAL A 175 4.21 22.83 22.46
N ASN A 176 5.46 22.69 22.88
CA ASN A 176 5.84 22.96 24.28
C ASN A 176 5.72 24.44 24.65
N LYS A 177 5.80 25.37 23.68
CA LYS A 177 5.49 26.79 23.91
C LYS A 177 3.99 27.01 24.12
N ASP A 178 3.15 26.35 23.33
CA ASP A 178 1.68 26.46 23.42
C ASP A 178 1.07 25.71 24.61
N LYS A 179 1.78 24.78 25.25
CA LYS A 179 1.34 24.15 26.51
C LYS A 179 1.18 25.14 27.67
N THR A 180 1.75 26.34 27.59
CA THR A 180 1.43 27.42 28.54
C THR A 180 0.00 27.99 28.36
N VAL A 181 -0.71 27.60 27.30
CA VAL A 181 -2.07 28.04 26.96
C VAL A 181 -3.11 26.90 27.09
N PHE A 182 -2.70 25.63 26.97
CA PHE A 182 -3.61 24.48 27.06
C PHE A 182 -3.83 23.90 28.47
N ASP A 183 -3.08 24.36 29.48
CA ASP A 183 -3.28 23.94 30.89
C ASP A 183 -4.41 24.69 31.61
N SER A 184 -5.21 25.53 30.93
CA SER A 184 -6.31 26.30 31.56
C SER A 184 -7.71 26.06 31.00
N ALA A 185 -7.96 25.02 30.20
CA ALA A 185 -9.33 24.62 29.86
C ALA A 185 -9.45 23.10 29.72
N ASP A 186 -10.29 22.53 30.57
CA ASP A 186 -10.86 21.16 30.49
C ASP A 186 -10.00 20.00 30.98
N ALA A 187 -9.56 20.10 32.24
CA ALA A 187 -9.30 18.93 33.08
C ALA A 187 -10.62 18.33 33.60
N LYS A 188 -11.38 17.59 32.77
CA LYS A 188 -12.38 16.60 33.21
C LYS A 188 -12.61 15.52 32.16
N GLU A 189 -11.96 14.37 32.37
CA GLU A 189 -12.56 13.05 32.59
C GLU A 189 -11.56 11.93 32.26
N ASN A 190 -11.22 11.17 33.31
CA ASN A 190 -10.44 9.93 33.25
C ASN A 190 -11.32 8.80 32.73
N PRO A 191 -10.83 7.93 31.83
CA PRO A 191 -11.25 6.54 31.80
C PRO A 191 -10.22 5.66 32.49
N GLU A 192 -10.70 5.07 33.57
CA GLU A 192 -10.27 3.87 34.30
C GLU A 192 -9.02 3.11 33.82
N SER A 193 -8.14 2.91 34.81
CA SER A 193 -7.00 1.99 34.80
C SER A 193 -7.40 0.56 34.43
N VAL A 194 -6.89 0.08 33.29
CA VAL A 194 -6.77 -1.37 33.06
C VAL A 194 -5.42 -1.81 33.59
N SER A 195 -5.48 -2.70 34.57
CA SER A 195 -4.39 -3.26 35.35
C SER A 195 -3.20 -3.75 34.52
N ASP A 196 -2.01 -3.32 34.94
CA ASP A 196 -0.73 -3.97 34.72
C ASP A 196 -0.81 -5.46 35.09
N GLU A 197 -1.02 -6.34 34.11
CA GLU A 197 -0.54 -7.73 34.17
C GLU A 197 -0.74 -8.44 32.82
N LYS A 198 0.25 -8.27 31.93
CA LYS A 198 0.72 -9.19 30.87
C LYS A 198 1.35 -8.45 29.68
N VAL A 199 2.31 -7.56 29.92
CA VAL A 199 3.31 -7.21 28.89
C VAL A 199 4.48 -8.19 29.01
N ARG A 200 4.19 -9.48 28.76
CA ARG A 200 5.22 -10.51 28.60
C ARG A 200 5.39 -10.79 27.12
N SER A 201 6.41 -10.15 26.54
CA SER A 201 7.14 -10.59 25.35
C SER A 201 6.31 -11.21 24.22
N ASP A 202 5.49 -10.41 23.55
CA ASP A 202 5.22 -10.72 22.15
C ASP A 202 6.37 -10.10 21.34
N LYS A 203 7.30 -10.94 20.86
CA LYS A 203 8.18 -10.52 19.77
C LYS A 203 7.24 -10.25 18.60
N SER A 204 6.74 -9.02 18.49
CA SER A 204 5.81 -8.62 17.45
C SER A 204 6.32 -9.20 16.14
N LEU A 205 5.56 -10.16 15.59
CA LEU A 205 5.91 -10.79 14.33
C LEU A 205 6.10 -9.64 13.34
N LYS A 206 7.32 -9.48 12.84
CA LYS A 206 7.63 -8.42 11.89
C LYS A 206 6.77 -8.67 10.66
N ARG A 207 5.76 -7.83 10.46
CA ARG A 207 4.90 -7.84 9.27
C ARG A 207 5.78 -7.88 8.02
N PHE A 208 5.33 -8.60 7.00
CA PHE A 208 5.95 -8.60 5.68
C PHE A 208 6.35 -7.18 5.26
N THR A 209 7.57 -7.01 4.73
CA THR A 209 8.01 -5.73 4.16
C THR A 209 8.75 -6.02 2.87
N SER A 210 8.22 -5.51 1.76
CA SER A 210 8.94 -5.44 0.50
C SER A 210 10.04 -4.38 0.61
N ARG A 211 11.24 -4.74 0.19
CA ARG A 211 12.40 -3.85 0.20
C ARG A 211 12.88 -3.67 -1.23
N ILE A 212 12.84 -2.44 -1.71
CA ILE A 212 13.58 -2.06 -2.88
C ILE A 212 15.06 -2.02 -2.49
N GLY A 213 15.89 -2.67 -3.30
CA GLY A 213 17.33 -2.65 -3.14
C GLY A 213 17.94 -1.28 -3.42
N LYS A 214 19.09 -1.27 -4.08
CA LYS A 214 19.69 -0.03 -4.57
C LYS A 214 18.79 0.55 -5.67
N LEU A 215 18.46 1.82 -5.57
CA LEU A 215 17.78 2.55 -6.64
C LEU A 215 18.78 2.90 -7.74
N GLU A 216 18.37 2.66 -8.99
CA GLU A 216 19.09 3.10 -10.18
C GLU A 216 18.85 4.59 -10.47
N THR A 217 19.68 5.20 -11.32
CA THR A 217 19.58 6.64 -11.62
C THR A 217 18.23 7.00 -12.27
N VAL A 218 17.73 6.17 -13.18
CA VAL A 218 16.43 6.36 -13.84
C VAL A 218 15.27 6.30 -12.85
N GLU A 219 15.38 5.39 -11.88
CA GLU A 219 14.44 5.20 -10.78
C GLU A 219 14.38 6.45 -9.89
N LEU A 220 15.54 7.03 -9.56
CA LEU A 220 15.62 8.25 -8.75
C LEU A 220 14.86 9.43 -9.39
N GLN A 221 14.95 9.62 -10.71
CA GLN A 221 14.23 10.69 -11.41
C GLN A 221 12.71 10.58 -11.27
N GLU A 222 12.19 9.36 -11.19
CA GLU A 222 10.75 9.09 -11.08
C GLU A 222 10.20 9.43 -9.69
N TRP A 223 11.02 9.24 -8.65
CA TRP A 223 10.69 9.66 -7.30
C TRP A 223 10.84 11.18 -7.08
N LEU A 224 11.65 11.86 -7.88
CA LEU A 224 11.75 13.33 -7.84
C LEU A 224 10.50 14.05 -8.35
N LYS A 225 9.62 13.38 -9.10
CA LYS A 225 8.38 13.99 -9.64
C LYS A 225 7.42 14.50 -8.57
N GLU A 226 7.53 14.01 -7.35
CA GLU A 226 6.73 14.45 -6.20
C GLU A 226 7.44 15.49 -5.33
N CYS A 227 8.68 15.86 -5.67
CA CYS A 227 9.37 16.92 -4.99
C CYS A 227 8.96 18.27 -5.61
N TYR A 228 8.57 19.22 -4.76
CA TYR A 228 8.14 20.56 -5.17
C TYR A 228 9.09 21.62 -4.61
N GLY A 229 8.93 22.86 -5.08
CA GLY A 229 9.74 24.00 -4.66
C GLY A 229 10.92 24.29 -5.59
N GLU A 230 11.43 25.52 -5.55
CA GLU A 230 12.59 26.00 -6.32
C GLU A 230 13.92 25.34 -5.87
N GLY A 231 13.88 24.16 -5.26
CA GLY A 231 15.04 23.52 -4.64
C GLY A 231 15.51 24.22 -3.37
N LYS A 232 14.64 25.01 -2.70
CA LYS A 232 14.99 25.69 -1.44
C LYS A 232 15.15 24.66 -0.33
N ARG A 233 16.32 24.68 0.31
CA ARG A 233 16.71 23.74 1.37
C ARG A 233 16.88 24.49 2.68
N PHE A 234 16.35 23.95 3.76
CA PHE A 234 16.45 24.54 5.09
C PHE A 234 17.22 23.62 6.02
N SER A 235 18.42 24.06 6.43
CA SER A 235 19.17 23.41 7.50
C SER A 235 18.60 23.74 8.88
N GLU A 236 18.00 24.91 9.04
CA GLU A 236 17.33 25.35 10.26
C GLU A 236 15.84 25.59 9.97
N ILE A 237 14.97 25.04 10.80
CA ILE A 237 13.51 25.17 10.68
C ILE A 237 13.05 26.16 11.74
N THR A 238 12.53 27.31 11.30
CA THR A 238 12.16 28.44 12.17
C THR A 238 10.67 28.54 12.43
N ASP A 239 9.86 28.01 11.51
CA ASP A 239 8.41 28.06 11.52
C ASP A 239 7.81 26.88 10.74
N LEU A 240 6.49 26.69 10.84
CA LEU A 240 5.79 25.60 10.15
C LEU A 240 5.86 25.72 8.62
N HIS A 241 6.00 26.93 8.09
CA HIS A 241 6.06 27.16 6.64
C HIS A 241 7.41 26.71 6.06
N THR A 242 8.53 27.08 6.70
CA THR A 242 9.86 26.56 6.35
C THR A 242 9.95 25.03 6.50
N ALA A 243 9.25 24.46 7.49
CA ALA A 243 9.10 23.01 7.62
C ALA A 243 8.35 22.39 6.42
N GLY A 244 7.28 23.05 5.97
CA GLY A 244 6.54 22.69 4.75
C GLY A 244 7.42 22.68 3.51
N ILE A 245 8.15 23.78 3.25
CA ILE A 245 9.03 23.89 2.07
C ILE A 245 10.15 22.84 2.10
N GLU A 246 10.78 22.60 3.25
CA GLU A 246 11.78 21.52 3.34
C GLU A 246 11.16 20.13 3.14
N ALA A 247 9.92 19.91 3.61
CA ALA A 247 9.19 18.67 3.38
C ALA A 247 8.84 18.43 1.90
N GLU A 248 8.70 19.50 1.08
CA GLU A 248 8.56 19.38 -0.38
C GLU A 248 9.78 18.72 -1.04
N SER A 249 10.95 18.67 -0.38
CA SER A 249 12.12 17.93 -0.87
C SER A 249 12.01 16.41 -0.68
N CYS A 250 10.97 15.93 0.01
CA CYS A 250 10.74 14.51 0.24
C CYS A 250 10.35 13.80 -1.06
N MET A 251 11.00 12.68 -1.34
CA MET A 251 10.73 11.84 -2.51
C MET A 251 9.52 10.90 -2.36
N HIS A 252 8.87 10.88 -1.18
CA HIS A 252 7.76 9.97 -0.86
C HIS A 252 8.04 8.52 -1.27
N CYS A 253 9.20 8.02 -0.85
CA CYS A 253 9.69 6.71 -1.25
C CYS A 253 9.02 5.53 -0.51
N ASP A 254 8.08 5.79 0.41
CA ASP A 254 7.22 4.80 1.05
C ASP A 254 6.08 4.32 0.14
N CYS A 255 5.41 3.25 0.57
CA CYS A 255 4.14 2.83 0.00
C CYS A 255 3.00 3.61 0.70
N ARG A 256 2.04 4.15 -0.04
CA ARG A 256 0.89 4.84 0.56
C ARG A 256 -0.19 3.88 1.11
N ALA A 257 -0.06 2.59 0.82
CA ALA A 257 -0.94 1.52 1.29
C ALA A 257 -0.29 0.70 2.42
N VAL A 258 0.51 1.33 3.30
CA VAL A 258 1.21 0.63 4.40
C VAL A 258 0.24 -0.22 5.22
N ASP A 259 -0.96 0.33 5.49
CA ASP A 259 -1.92 -0.25 6.43
C ASP A 259 -2.89 -1.22 5.77
N ASN A 260 -3.23 -1.04 4.50
CA ASN A 260 -4.32 -1.76 3.81
C ASN A 260 -3.91 -2.46 2.49
N CYS A 261 -2.61 -2.69 2.26
CA CYS A 261 -2.15 -3.43 1.08
C CYS A 261 -2.49 -4.92 1.18
N ARG A 262 -3.53 -5.35 0.44
CA ARG A 262 -3.99 -6.76 0.41
C ARG A 262 -2.90 -7.73 -0.06
N LEU A 263 -2.00 -7.32 -0.96
CA LEU A 263 -0.86 -8.16 -1.36
C LEU A 263 0.09 -8.41 -0.19
N ARG A 264 0.38 -7.37 0.61
CA ARG A 264 1.23 -7.46 1.81
C ARG A 264 0.60 -8.37 2.85
N ASP A 265 -0.72 -8.25 3.07
CA ASP A 265 -1.45 -9.06 4.05
C ASP A 265 -1.48 -10.54 3.67
N LEU A 266 -1.67 -10.84 2.38
CA LEU A 266 -1.61 -12.22 1.90
C LEU A 266 -0.20 -12.79 1.95
N ALA A 267 0.83 -12.00 1.61
CA ALA A 267 2.21 -12.45 1.73
C ALA A 267 2.55 -12.80 3.18
N ASP A 268 2.11 -11.97 4.14
CA ASP A 268 2.29 -12.21 5.57
C ASP A 268 1.55 -13.47 6.04
N THR A 269 0.24 -13.55 5.74
CA THR A 269 -0.63 -14.69 6.10
C THR A 269 -0.10 -16.01 5.56
N MET A 270 0.44 -16.01 4.34
CA MET A 270 0.96 -17.21 3.69
C MET A 270 2.45 -17.45 3.95
N SER A 271 3.09 -16.63 4.79
CA SER A 271 4.51 -16.67 5.15
C SER A 271 5.46 -16.58 3.95
N VAL A 272 5.05 -15.85 2.91
CA VAL A 272 5.85 -15.58 1.72
C VAL A 272 6.83 -14.45 2.04
N LYS A 273 8.09 -14.63 1.66
CA LYS A 273 9.14 -13.61 1.83
C LYS A 273 9.31 -12.80 0.56
N ASP A 274 9.83 -11.58 0.73
CA ASP A 274 10.16 -10.74 -0.40
C ASP A 274 11.28 -11.38 -1.26
N PRO A 275 11.06 -11.65 -2.55
CA PRO A 275 12.07 -12.26 -3.41
C PRO A 275 13.29 -11.35 -3.58
N ARG A 276 14.50 -11.89 -3.38
CA ARG A 276 15.76 -11.11 -3.50
C ARG A 276 16.07 -10.65 -4.92
N GLY A 277 15.62 -11.40 -5.93
CA GLY A 277 15.79 -11.07 -7.34
C GLY A 277 14.45 -10.63 -7.93
N LYS A 278 14.24 -9.32 -8.02
CA LYS A 278 13.05 -8.76 -8.67
C LYS A 278 13.23 -8.85 -10.18
N LEU A 279 12.20 -9.30 -10.88
CA LEU A 279 12.12 -9.23 -12.34
C LEU A 279 11.96 -7.75 -12.73
N VAL A 280 12.91 -7.23 -13.50
CA VAL A 280 12.88 -5.84 -13.98
C VAL A 280 12.13 -5.80 -15.31
N ASN A 281 10.83 -6.06 -15.22
CA ASN A 281 9.97 -6.22 -16.39
C ASN A 281 8.97 -5.09 -16.56
N SER A 282 8.54 -4.49 -15.44
CA SER A 282 7.64 -3.35 -15.44
C SER A 282 8.45 -2.04 -15.42
N PRO A 283 8.11 -1.06 -16.27
CA PRO A 283 8.80 0.23 -16.23
C PRO A 283 8.57 0.88 -14.88
N ILE A 284 9.65 1.36 -14.24
CA ILE A 284 9.52 2.17 -13.03
C ILE A 284 9.13 3.56 -13.48
N VAL A 285 7.83 3.77 -13.67
CA VAL A 285 7.26 5.07 -14.05
C VAL A 285 6.21 5.45 -13.01
N LYS A 286 6.32 6.69 -12.54
CA LYS A 286 5.35 7.37 -11.70
C LYS A 286 4.63 8.42 -12.53
N LYS A 287 3.30 8.29 -12.62
CA LYS A 287 2.41 9.26 -13.27
C LYS A 287 1.62 10.00 -12.20
N ILE A 288 1.49 11.31 -12.34
CA ILE A 288 0.78 12.17 -11.38
C ILE A 288 -0.20 13.04 -12.17
N ASN A 289 -1.49 12.77 -11.98
CA ASN A 289 -2.53 13.63 -12.48
C ASN A 289 -2.67 14.84 -11.54
N LYS A 290 -2.24 16.02 -11.99
CA LYS A 290 -2.30 17.25 -11.19
C LYS A 290 -3.73 17.76 -10.96
N ASN A 291 -4.66 17.43 -11.86
CA ASN A 291 -6.04 17.91 -11.78
C ASN A 291 -6.85 17.16 -10.72
N THR A 292 -6.59 15.87 -10.55
CA THR A 292 -7.30 15.03 -9.56
C THR A 292 -6.49 14.65 -8.34
N GLY A 293 -5.17 14.80 -8.40
CA GLY A 293 -4.23 14.29 -7.41
C GLY A 293 -4.06 12.77 -7.48
N LEU A 294 -4.48 12.10 -8.56
CA LEU A 294 -4.27 10.67 -8.73
C LEU A 294 -2.80 10.37 -9.05
N ILE A 295 -2.18 9.51 -8.27
CA ILE A 295 -0.84 8.99 -8.49
C ILE A 295 -0.96 7.54 -8.96
N PHE A 296 -0.24 7.20 -10.03
CA PHE A 296 -0.02 5.83 -10.45
C PHE A 296 1.47 5.49 -10.44
N GLU A 297 1.85 4.53 -9.61
CA GLU A 297 3.19 3.97 -9.52
C GLU A 297 3.20 2.58 -10.13
N ASN A 298 3.62 2.49 -11.40
CA ASN A 298 3.54 1.26 -12.17
C ASN A 298 4.34 0.11 -11.54
N ALA A 299 5.47 0.43 -10.92
CA ALA A 299 6.32 -0.53 -10.21
C ALA A 299 5.61 -1.22 -9.03
N LYS A 300 4.54 -0.62 -8.49
CA LYS A 300 3.71 -1.20 -7.41
C LYS A 300 2.50 -1.95 -7.96
N CYS A 301 2.21 -1.88 -9.25
CA CYS A 301 1.04 -2.49 -9.87
C CYS A 301 1.22 -4.01 -10.05
N ILE A 302 0.19 -4.79 -9.71
CA ILE A 302 0.14 -6.24 -9.95
C ILE A 302 -0.72 -6.62 -11.16
N LYS A 303 -1.05 -5.65 -12.03
CA LYS A 303 -1.81 -5.86 -13.27
C LYS A 303 -3.13 -6.64 -13.04
N CYS A 304 -3.81 -6.34 -11.93
CA CYS A 304 -5.06 -7.01 -11.55
C CYS A 304 -6.27 -6.61 -12.40
N GLY A 305 -6.17 -5.52 -13.16
CA GLY A 305 -7.22 -5.02 -14.05
C GLY A 305 -8.49 -4.54 -13.33
N LEU A 306 -8.48 -4.39 -12.01
CA LEU A 306 -9.66 -3.93 -11.25
C LEU A 306 -10.03 -2.50 -11.64
N CYS A 307 -9.05 -1.60 -11.69
CA CYS A 307 -9.28 -0.21 -12.10
C CYS A 307 -9.70 -0.09 -13.58
N VAL A 308 -9.21 -0.98 -14.45
CA VAL A 308 -9.62 -1.00 -15.87
C VAL A 308 -11.08 -1.40 -16.00
N ARG A 309 -11.46 -2.55 -15.42
CA ARG A 309 -12.85 -3.03 -15.44
C ARG A 309 -13.83 -2.09 -14.76
N LEU A 310 -13.41 -1.40 -13.69
CA LEU A 310 -14.23 -0.38 -13.03
C LEU A 310 -14.52 0.83 -13.94
N CYS A 311 -13.64 1.10 -14.91
CA CYS A 311 -13.83 2.15 -15.89
C CYS A 311 -14.53 1.68 -17.18
N GLU A 312 -14.63 0.37 -17.45
CA GLU A 312 -15.25 -0.17 -18.68
C GLU A 312 -16.76 0.09 -18.74
N ASP A 313 -17.46 0.10 -17.60
CA ASP A 313 -18.92 0.24 -17.53
C ASP A 313 -19.42 1.70 -17.46
N SER A 314 -18.53 2.70 -17.40
CA SER A 314 -18.95 4.11 -17.39
C SER A 314 -19.06 4.64 -18.81
N ASN A 315 -20.28 5.01 -19.24
CA ASN A 315 -20.55 5.77 -20.48
C ASN A 315 -19.95 7.20 -20.48
N GLU A 316 -19.08 7.53 -19.52
CA GLU A 316 -18.38 8.81 -19.42
C GLU A 316 -16.90 8.58 -19.79
N GLU A 317 -16.37 9.35 -20.74
CA GLU A 317 -14.93 9.41 -21.01
C GLU A 317 -14.18 10.03 -19.81
N PRO A 318 -12.91 9.70 -19.51
CA PRO A 318 -12.01 8.65 -20.02
C PRO A 318 -11.71 7.54 -18.99
N ALA A 319 -11.35 6.36 -19.50
CA ALA A 319 -11.16 5.12 -18.73
C ALA A 319 -9.69 4.68 -18.67
N LEU A 320 -9.27 4.04 -17.57
CA LEU A 320 -7.97 3.37 -17.53
C LEU A 320 -8.04 2.08 -18.37
N CYS A 321 -7.02 1.79 -19.17
CA CYS A 321 -6.91 0.54 -19.92
C CYS A 321 -5.50 -0.06 -19.82
N PHE A 322 -5.35 -1.29 -20.31
CA PHE A 322 -4.03 -1.88 -20.53
C PHE A 322 -3.47 -1.41 -21.87
N ILE A 323 -2.27 -0.86 -21.84
CA ILE A 323 -1.45 -0.64 -23.04
C ILE A 323 -0.29 -1.65 -23.06
N TYR A 324 0.20 -1.93 -24.27
CA TYR A 324 1.17 -3.00 -24.55
C TYR A 324 0.68 -4.42 -24.19
N ARG A 325 1.57 -5.42 -24.25
CA ARG A 325 1.25 -6.84 -24.00
C ARG A 325 2.35 -7.54 -23.20
N GLY A 326 1.96 -8.57 -22.44
CA GLY A 326 2.89 -9.39 -21.67
C GLY A 326 3.56 -8.61 -20.53
N PHE A 327 4.84 -8.86 -20.31
CA PHE A 327 5.62 -8.29 -19.20
C PHE A 327 5.70 -6.75 -19.22
N VAL A 328 5.66 -6.14 -20.41
CA VAL A 328 5.72 -4.68 -20.57
C VAL A 328 4.34 -4.01 -20.49
N SER A 329 3.27 -4.77 -20.23
CA SER A 329 1.93 -4.20 -20.10
C SER A 329 1.84 -3.23 -18.92
N ILE A 330 1.26 -2.07 -19.15
CA ILE A 330 1.03 -1.04 -18.14
C ILE A 330 -0.40 -0.52 -18.20
N ILE A 331 -0.84 0.11 -17.11
CA ILE A 331 -2.15 0.76 -17.03
C ILE A 331 -1.97 2.23 -17.39
N SER A 332 -2.80 2.73 -18.30
CA SER A 332 -2.74 4.12 -18.77
C SER A 332 -4.09 4.59 -19.30
N GLU A 333 -4.18 5.84 -19.73
CA GLU A 333 -5.27 6.31 -20.58
C GLU A 333 -5.26 5.58 -21.94
N PRO A 334 -6.41 5.51 -22.64
CA PRO A 334 -6.48 4.88 -23.95
C PRO A 334 -5.67 5.69 -24.96
N LEU A 335 -4.90 4.99 -25.81
CA LEU A 335 -4.08 5.56 -26.89
C LEU A 335 -2.94 6.50 -26.46
N THR A 336 -2.84 6.86 -25.17
CA THR A 336 -1.83 7.79 -24.67
C THR A 336 -1.19 7.32 -23.37
N GLU A 337 -0.07 7.96 -23.03
CA GLU A 337 0.61 7.76 -21.75
C GLU A 337 0.39 8.90 -20.76
N GLU A 338 -0.49 9.84 -21.07
CA GLU A 338 -0.51 11.18 -20.46
C GLU A 338 -1.10 11.22 -19.03
N PHE A 339 -1.92 10.23 -18.66
CA PHE A 339 -2.60 10.08 -17.36
C PHE A 339 -3.39 11.32 -16.85
N ASN A 340 -3.73 12.26 -17.73
CA ASN A 340 -4.21 13.61 -17.39
C ASN A 340 -5.75 13.74 -17.39
N ASN A 341 -6.46 12.96 -18.20
CA ASN A 341 -7.90 13.08 -18.34
C ASN A 341 -8.57 11.95 -17.56
N ILE A 342 -8.45 11.95 -16.24
CA ILE A 342 -9.20 11.02 -15.38
C ILE A 342 -10.07 11.86 -14.47
N LEU A 343 -11.37 11.59 -14.40
CA LEU A 343 -12.28 12.36 -13.54
C LEU A 343 -11.96 12.14 -12.06
N LYS A 344 -12.25 13.15 -11.23
CA LYS A 344 -11.97 13.09 -9.78
C LYS A 344 -12.79 12.00 -9.07
N THR A 345 -14.05 11.81 -9.48
CA THR A 345 -14.91 10.72 -8.99
C THR A 345 -14.27 9.36 -9.27
N LYS A 346 -13.92 9.12 -10.54
CA LYS A 346 -13.25 7.89 -10.97
C LYS A 346 -11.91 7.67 -10.28
N SER A 347 -11.14 8.75 -10.06
CA SER A 347 -9.86 8.70 -9.33
C SER A 347 -10.02 8.12 -7.93
N ASN A 348 -11.04 8.53 -7.17
CA ASN A 348 -11.29 7.97 -5.84
C ASN A 348 -11.66 6.49 -5.92
N GLU A 349 -12.57 6.11 -6.84
CA GLU A 349 -13.00 4.72 -7.02
C GLU A 349 -11.83 3.78 -7.36
N VAL A 350 -10.93 4.20 -8.26
CA VAL A 350 -9.78 3.37 -8.67
C VAL A 350 -8.70 3.29 -7.59
N ILE A 351 -8.57 4.30 -6.73
CA ILE A 351 -7.71 4.25 -5.54
C ILE A 351 -8.26 3.23 -4.55
N GLU A 352 -9.56 3.29 -4.25
CA GLU A 352 -10.20 2.40 -3.27
C GLU A 352 -10.19 0.93 -3.72
N ILE A 353 -10.36 0.66 -5.01
CA ILE A 353 -10.38 -0.72 -5.51
C ILE A 353 -8.98 -1.33 -5.62
N CYS A 354 -7.92 -0.52 -5.64
CA CYS A 354 -6.57 -1.01 -5.88
C CYS A 354 -6.12 -1.91 -4.70
N PRO A 355 -5.73 -3.18 -4.95
CA PRO A 355 -5.32 -4.08 -3.87
C PRO A 355 -3.90 -3.83 -3.34
N THR A 356 -3.24 -2.78 -3.84
CA THR A 356 -1.84 -2.43 -3.56
C THR A 356 -1.72 -0.90 -3.46
N GLY A 357 -0.53 -0.38 -3.18
CA GLY A 357 -0.25 1.06 -3.23
C GLY A 357 0.06 1.62 -4.62
N ALA A 358 -0.36 0.94 -5.70
CA ALA A 358 -0.08 1.39 -7.07
C ALA A 358 -0.89 2.61 -7.48
N LEU A 359 -2.15 2.68 -7.07
CA LEU A 359 -2.99 3.86 -7.23
C LEU A 359 -3.19 4.49 -5.87
N SER A 360 -2.90 5.78 -5.77
CA SER A 360 -3.00 6.50 -4.50
C SER A 360 -3.29 7.98 -4.73
N LYS A 361 -3.65 8.68 -3.66
CA LYS A 361 -3.88 10.12 -3.68
C LYS A 361 -2.60 10.85 -3.32
N LEU A 362 -2.27 11.88 -4.10
CA LEU A 362 -1.37 12.96 -3.72
C LEU A 362 -2.03 13.68 -2.54
N LYS A 363 -1.48 13.46 -1.35
CA LYS A 363 -1.96 14.07 -0.11
C LYS A 363 -1.20 15.36 0.13
#